data_AF-A0A7J4LIX4-F1
#
_entry.id   AF-A0A7J4LIX4-F1
#
_cell.length_a   1.000
_cell.length_b   1.000
_cell.length_c   1.000
_cell.angle_alpha   90.00
_cell.angle_beta   90.00
_cell.angle_gamma   90.00
#
_symmetry.space_group_name_H-M   'P 1'
#
loop_
_entity.id
_entity.type
_entity.pdbx_description
1 polymer ?
#
loop_
_entity_poly.entity_id
_entity_poly.type
_entity_poly.pdbx_seq_one_letter_code
_entity_poly.pdbx_strand_id
1 'polypeptide(L)'
;MNNRLDPWGAVKIENYAKLFDEFGISQFEELLPEIKNPHPFMRRRIIFGHRSYDTVVDAMNRGEPFAAMSGFMPSGRAHLGHKMVM
;
A
#
# COMPACT_ATOMS: atom_id res chain seq x y z
N MET A 1 13.26 -22.45 -0.22
CA MET A 1 13.22 -21.79 -1.55
C MET A 1 13.49 -20.32 -1.34
N ASN A 2 14.54 -19.79 -1.97
CA ASN A 2 15.03 -18.43 -1.76
C ASN A 2 14.25 -17.48 -2.69
N ASN A 3 13.07 -17.03 -2.27
CA ASN A 3 12.27 -16.09 -3.04
C ASN A 3 12.84 -14.68 -2.85
N ARG A 4 13.69 -14.26 -3.79
CA ARG A 4 14.25 -12.90 -3.81
C ARG A 4 13.13 -11.91 -4.18
N LEU A 5 12.69 -11.15 -3.18
CA LEU A 5 11.74 -10.05 -3.34
C LEU A 5 12.53 -8.78 -3.69
N ASP A 6 12.42 -8.33 -4.94
CA ASP A 6 12.97 -7.05 -5.39
C ASP A 6 11.97 -6.32 -6.30
N PRO A 7 12.14 -5.01 -6.53
CA PRO A 7 11.18 -4.23 -7.31
C PRO A 7 10.99 -4.69 -8.76
N TRP A 8 11.89 -5.52 -9.30
CA TRP A 8 11.96 -5.87 -10.71
C TRP A 8 11.48 -7.31 -11.01
N GLY A 9 11.27 -8.12 -9.97
CA GLY A 9 10.74 -9.48 -10.07
C GLY A 9 9.28 -9.61 -9.64
N ALA A 10 8.44 -10.24 -10.48
CA ALA A 10 7.11 -10.68 -10.09
C ALA A 10 7.19 -12.09 -9.48
N VAL A 11 7.45 -12.18 -8.17
CA VAL A 11 7.42 -13.46 -7.45
C VAL A 11 6.01 -13.74 -6.96
N LYS A 12 5.53 -14.97 -7.19
CA LYS A 12 4.28 -15.45 -6.59
C LYS A 12 4.49 -15.56 -5.07
N ILE A 13 4.02 -14.58 -4.32
CA ILE A 13 4.05 -14.59 -2.86
C ILE A 13 2.91 -15.50 -2.38
N GLU A 14 3.26 -16.70 -1.92
CA GLU A 14 2.28 -17.63 -1.34
C GLU A 14 1.89 -17.25 0.09
N ASN A 15 2.74 -16.49 0.79
CA ASN A 15 2.47 -16.07 2.16
C ASN A 15 2.90 -14.61 2.40
N TYR A 16 1.91 -13.71 2.41
CA TYR A 16 2.10 -12.29 2.71
C TYR A 16 2.51 -12.02 4.16
N ALA A 17 2.25 -12.92 5.12
CA ALA A 17 2.62 -12.73 6.52
C ALA A 17 4.13 -12.53 6.70
N LYS A 18 4.95 -13.26 5.93
CA LYS A 18 6.41 -13.10 5.95
C LYS A 18 6.88 -11.72 5.49
N LEU A 19 6.15 -11.06 4.58
CA LEU A 19 6.49 -9.71 4.14
C LEU A 19 6.30 -8.69 5.26
N PHE A 20 5.31 -8.86 6.14
CA PHE A 20 5.08 -7.92 7.23
C PHE A 20 6.27 -7.90 8.19
N ASP A 21 6.74 -9.08 8.61
CA ASP A 21 7.85 -9.20 9.53
C ASP A 21 9.19 -8.81 8.89
N GLU A 22 9.48 -9.30 7.68
CA GLU A 22 10.77 -9.04 7.01
C GLU A 22 10.95 -7.57 6.61
N PHE A 23 9.86 -6.90 6.21
CA PHE A 23 9.90 -5.52 5.76
C PHE A 23 9.37 -4.53 6.78
N GLY A 24 9.01 -4.92 8.00
CA GLY A 24 8.46 -3.99 9.00
C GLY A 24 7.25 -3.21 8.46
N ILE A 25 6.29 -3.94 7.90
CA ILE A 25 5.02 -3.42 7.41
C ILE A 25 3.97 -3.75 8.47
N SER A 26 3.05 -2.83 8.74
CA SER A 26 1.87 -3.01 9.60
C SER A 26 0.63 -3.31 8.76
N GLN A 27 -0.39 -3.94 9.33
CA GLN A 27 -1.63 -4.25 8.62
C GLN A 27 -2.50 -3.01 8.44
N PHE A 28 -2.88 -2.68 7.21
CA PHE A 28 -3.71 -1.49 6.95
C PHE A 28 -5.09 -1.56 7.61
N GLU A 29 -5.61 -2.77 7.80
CA GLU A 29 -6.91 -3.01 8.42
C GLU A 29 -7.01 -2.41 9.84
N GLU A 30 -5.89 -2.30 10.56
CA GLU A 30 -5.82 -1.70 11.89
C GLU A 30 -6.24 -0.22 11.88
N LEU A 31 -5.98 0.50 10.78
CA LEU A 31 -6.32 1.93 10.63
C LEU A 31 -7.72 2.18 10.08
N LEU A 32 -8.40 1.17 9.53
CA LEU A 32 -9.71 1.34 8.88
C LEU A 32 -10.78 2.01 9.77
N PRO A 33 -10.89 1.69 11.07
CA PRO A 33 -11.87 2.33 11.95
C PRO A 33 -11.65 3.84 12.14
N GLU A 34 -10.43 4.32 11.94
CA GLU A 34 -10.04 5.72 12.17
C GLU A 34 -10.24 6.60 10.93
N ILE A 35 -10.42 6.00 9.76
CA ILE A 35 -10.54 6.71 8.48
C ILE A 35 -12.00 7.03 8.20
N LYS A 36 -12.35 8.32 8.16
CA LYS A 36 -13.67 8.76 7.73
C LYS A 36 -13.88 8.49 6.23
N ASN A 37 -14.96 7.79 5.88
CA ASN A 37 -15.32 7.44 4.50
C ASN A 37 -14.19 6.73 3.72
N PRO A 38 -13.70 5.57 4.20
CA PRO A 38 -12.49 4.94 3.65
C PRO A 38 -12.70 4.53 2.19
N HIS A 39 -11.67 4.67 1.35
CA HIS A 39 -11.76 4.33 -0.08
C HIS A 39 -12.10 2.83 -0.29
N PRO A 40 -12.83 2.44 -1.36
CA PRO A 40 -13.15 1.03 -1.61
C PRO A 40 -11.95 0.08 -1.63
N PHE A 41 -10.77 0.55 -2.06
CA PHE A 41 -9.55 -0.27 -2.06
C PHE A 41 -9.02 -0.56 -0.64
N MET A 42 -9.24 0.35 0.30
CA MET A 42 -8.95 0.12 1.72
C MET A 42 -9.92 -0.94 2.27
N ARG A 43 -11.24 -0.74 2.05
CA ARG A 43 -12.28 -1.65 2.56
C ARG A 43 -12.22 -3.07 1.96
N ARG A 44 -11.79 -3.19 0.70
CA ARG A 44 -11.66 -4.47 0.00
C ARG A 44 -10.33 -5.18 0.25
N ARG A 45 -9.49 -4.65 1.16
CA ARG A 45 -8.15 -5.18 1.47
C ARG A 45 -7.23 -5.29 0.23
N ILE A 46 -7.42 -4.42 -0.75
CA ILE A 46 -6.48 -4.25 -1.87
C ILE A 46 -5.24 -3.50 -1.37
N ILE A 47 -5.45 -2.49 -0.53
CA ILE A 47 -4.41 -1.90 0.31
C ILE A 47 -4.39 -2.73 1.60
N PHE A 48 -3.38 -3.58 1.75
CA PHE A 48 -3.32 -4.56 2.85
C PHE A 48 -2.24 -4.22 3.90
N GLY A 49 -1.27 -3.38 3.57
CA GLY A 49 -0.19 -3.02 4.49
C GLY A 49 0.24 -1.57 4.36
N HIS A 50 0.90 -1.06 5.40
CA HIS A 50 1.44 0.30 5.44
C HIS A 50 2.68 0.41 6.33
N ARG A 51 3.34 1.57 6.27
CA ARG A 51 4.33 2.00 7.25
C ARG A 51 4.07 3.45 7.62
N SER A 52 3.87 3.72 8.91
CA SER A 52 3.66 5.07 9.46
C SER A 52 2.52 5.87 8.79
N TYR A 53 1.47 5.18 8.34
CA TYR A 53 0.29 5.80 7.70
C TYR A 53 -0.70 6.36 8.73
N ASP A 54 -0.57 5.97 9.99
CA ASP A 54 -1.20 6.59 11.16
C ASP A 54 -0.98 8.11 11.17
N THR A 55 0.24 8.58 10.90
CA THR A 55 0.54 10.02 10.81
C THR A 55 -0.24 10.75 9.71
N VAL A 56 -0.53 10.05 8.60
CA VAL A 56 -1.34 10.58 7.50
C VAL A 56 -2.82 10.54 7.88
N VAL A 57 -3.29 9.48 8.54
CA VAL A 57 -4.66 9.38 9.05
C VAL A 57 -4.96 10.50 10.06
N ASP A 58 -4.01 10.79 10.95
CA ASP A 58 -4.09 11.92 11.88
C ASP A 58 -4.24 13.25 11.14
N ALA A 59 -3.38 13.52 10.15
CA ALA A 59 -3.47 14.74 9.35
C ALA A 59 -4.81 14.83 8.58
N MET A 60 -5.27 13.72 7.99
CA MET A 60 -6.58 13.62 7.33
C MET A 60 -7.72 13.98 8.27
N ASN A 61 -7.70 13.43 9.49
CA ASN A 61 -8.75 13.62 10.49
C ASN A 61 -8.75 15.04 11.07
N ARG A 62 -7.59 15.68 11.17
CA ARG A 62 -7.44 17.08 11.64
C ARG A 62 -7.62 18.12 10.54
N GLY A 63 -7.72 17.70 9.28
CA GLY A 63 -7.77 18.62 8.14
C GLY A 63 -6.45 19.35 7.90
N GLU A 64 -5.33 18.76 8.32
CA GLU A 64 -3.98 19.27 8.11
C GLU A 64 -3.47 18.89 6.71
N PRO A 65 -2.54 19.67 6.12
CA PRO A 65 -1.99 19.36 4.81
C PRO A 65 -1.09 18.12 4.85
N PHE A 66 -1.26 17.24 3.87
CA PHE A 66 -0.38 16.10 3.60
C PHE A 66 -0.23 15.92 2.08
N ALA A 67 0.76 15.14 1.66
CA ALA A 67 1.03 14.88 0.24
C ALA A 67 1.16 13.38 -0.02
N ALA A 68 0.81 12.97 -1.24
CA ALA A 68 1.07 11.64 -1.77
C ALA A 68 2.02 11.76 -2.97
N MET A 69 2.98 10.85 -3.06
CA MET A 69 3.93 10.78 -4.16
C MET A 69 3.97 9.33 -4.66
N SER A 70 3.86 9.17 -5.98
CA SER A 70 3.99 7.89 -6.68
C SER A 70 4.91 8.07 -7.89
N GLY A 71 5.45 6.97 -8.40
CA GLY A 71 6.33 6.96 -9.57
C GLY A 71 5.74 6.12 -10.69
N PHE A 72 5.98 6.53 -11.93
CA PHE A 72 5.59 5.79 -13.13
C PHE A 72 6.79 5.66 -14.06
N MET A 73 7.21 4.42 -14.32
CA MET A 73 8.24 4.14 -15.32
C MET A 73 7.62 4.23 -16.72
N PRO A 74 8.05 5.15 -17.59
CA PRO A 74 7.45 5.35 -18.91
C PRO A 74 7.95 4.32 -19.93
N SER A 75 7.91 3.04 -19.58
CA SER A 75 8.29 1.93 -20.45
C SER A 75 7.06 1.13 -20.89
N GLY A 76 6.92 0.89 -22.19
CA GLY A 76 5.80 0.11 -22.73
C GLY A 76 4.45 0.83 -22.69
N ARG A 77 3.35 0.07 -22.74
CA ARG A 77 1.98 0.61 -22.69
C ARG A 77 1.42 0.53 -21.27
N ALA A 78 0.71 1.57 -20.85
CA ALA A 78 -0.06 1.55 -19.61
C ALA A 78 -1.13 0.42 -19.65
N HIS A 79 -1.47 -0.11 -18.47
CA HIS A 79 -2.42 -1.20 -18.30
C HIS A 79 -3.15 -1.07 -16.96
N LEU A 80 -4.11 -1.95 -16.67
CA LEU A 80 -4.97 -1.84 -15.48
C LEU A 80 -4.19 -1.82 -14.16
N GLY A 81 -3.08 -2.54 -14.05
CA GLY A 81 -2.18 -2.44 -12.89
C GLY A 81 -1.65 -1.02 -12.64
N HIS A 82 -1.22 -0.30 -13.69
CA HIS A 82 -0.79 1.10 -13.58
C HIS A 82 -1.92 2.01 -13.11
N LYS A 83 -3.16 1.79 -13.59
CA LYS A 83 -4.35 2.55 -13.15
C LYS A 83 -4.64 2.41 -11.65
N MET A 84 -4.14 1.37 -10.98
CA MET A 84 -4.36 1.18 -9.55
C MET A 84 -3.47 2.08 -8.68
N VAL A 85 -2.38 2.64 -9.23
CA VAL A 85 -1.33 3.35 -8.49
C VAL A 85 -0.93 4.72 -9.08
N MET A 86 -1.49 5.07 -10.25
CA MET A 86 -1.47 6.42 -10.86
C MET A 86 -2.79 7.12 -10.56
#